data_AF-A0A2V4HPN6-F1
#
_entry.id   AF-A0A2V4HPN6-F1
#
_cell.length_a   1.000
_cell.length_b   1.000
_cell.length_c   1.000
_cell.angle_alpha   90.00
_cell.angle_beta   90.00
_cell.angle_gamma   90.00
#
_symmetry.space_group_name_H-M   'P 1'
#
loop_
_entity.id
_entity.type
_entity.pdbx_description
1 polymer ?
#
loop_
_entity_poly.entity_id
_entity_poly.type
_entity_poly.pdbx_seq_one_letter_code
_entity_poly.pdbx_strand_id
1 'polypeptide(L)'
;MLRLQYEALARGIWLLYAATDRQVETLASPLSVISEQAAKKMPMFSEMLKEIHRTAPAIPSKMLQSFKDVNYQAMNSYVHSGIHPLRRHSEGYPEGLVRGVVTSSNGLSVMALQLGLILTGDSRLGGLVQEIQMDYSDLLPEIISPLH
;
A
#
# COMPACT_ATOMS: atom_id res chain seq x y z
N MET A 1 -3.17 -11.98 0.94
CA MET A 1 -4.01 -10.77 0.76
C MET A 1 -3.24 -9.48 1.05
N LEU A 2 -2.46 -9.40 2.14
CA LEU A 2 -1.70 -8.19 2.51
C LEU A 2 -0.80 -7.63 1.37
N ARG A 3 -0.12 -8.50 0.62
CA ARG A 3 0.70 -8.08 -0.53
C ARG A 3 -0.11 -7.34 -1.61
N LEU A 4 -1.31 -7.83 -1.93
CA LEU A 4 -2.17 -7.22 -2.94
C LEU A 4 -2.69 -5.86 -2.48
N GLN A 5 -3.07 -5.72 -1.20
CA GLN A 5 -3.47 -4.44 -0.62
C GLN A 5 -2.33 -3.41 -0.74
N TYR A 6 -1.11 -3.82 -0.40
CA TYR A 6 0.06 -2.95 -0.46
C TYR A 6 0.38 -2.51 -1.89
N GLU A 7 0.40 -3.45 -2.84
CA GLU A 7 0.68 -3.14 -4.24
C GLU A 7 -0.42 -2.27 -4.88
N ALA A 8 -1.70 -2.52 -4.56
CA ALA A 8 -2.81 -1.72 -5.05
C ALA A 8 -2.75 -0.29 -4.50
N LEU A 9 -2.49 -0.12 -3.20
CA LEU A 9 -2.33 1.19 -2.57
C LEU A 9 -1.16 1.97 -3.18
N ALA A 10 0.01 1.34 -3.30
CA ALA A 10 1.17 1.96 -3.92
C ALA A 10 0.89 2.38 -5.37
N ARG A 11 0.16 1.55 -6.13
CA ARG A 11 -0.25 1.90 -7.50
C ARG A 11 -1.21 3.09 -7.52
N GLY A 12 -2.15 3.19 -6.57
CA GLY A 12 -3.04 4.35 -6.44
C GLY A 12 -2.28 5.64 -6.10
N ILE A 13 -1.34 5.57 -5.15
CA ILE A 13 -0.47 6.70 -4.77
C ILE A 13 0.43 7.09 -5.95
N TRP A 14 0.99 6.11 -6.66
CA TRP A 14 1.79 6.32 -7.86
C TRP A 14 0.98 7.01 -8.97
N LEU A 15 -0.24 6.56 -9.23
CA LEU A 15 -1.15 7.20 -10.20
C LEU A 15 -1.40 8.66 -9.87
N LEU A 16 -1.55 9.00 -8.58
CA LEU A 16 -1.81 10.37 -8.14
C LEU A 16 -0.58 11.28 -8.23
N TYR A 17 0.61 10.79 -7.84
CA TYR A 17 1.77 11.66 -7.62
C TYR A 17 2.92 11.48 -8.61
N ALA A 18 2.97 10.39 -9.37
CA ALA A 18 4.17 9.99 -10.11
C ALA A 18 3.89 9.62 -11.57
N ALA A 19 2.75 9.00 -11.86
CA ALA A 19 2.39 8.58 -13.19
C ALA A 19 2.27 9.76 -14.16
N THR A 20 2.71 9.55 -15.39
CA THR A 20 2.46 10.48 -16.50
C THR A 20 1.02 10.35 -17.00
N ASP A 21 0.49 11.43 -17.59
CA ASP A 21 -0.86 11.42 -18.20
C ASP A 21 -1.03 10.25 -19.18
N ARG A 22 -0.02 9.97 -20.01
CA ARG A 22 -0.03 8.83 -20.94
C ARG A 22 -0.15 7.48 -20.22
N GLN A 23 0.51 7.30 -19.08
CA GLN A 23 0.40 6.08 -18.29
C GLN A 23 -1.00 5.94 -17.69
N VAL A 24 -1.58 7.05 -17.20
CA VAL A 24 -2.96 7.09 -16.70
C VAL A 24 -3.95 6.73 -17.81
N GLU A 25 -3.85 7.37 -18.99
CA GLU A 25 -4.68 7.07 -20.17
C GLU A 25 -4.56 5.61 -20.62
N THR A 26 -3.35 5.06 -20.61
CA THR A 26 -3.11 3.65 -20.95
C THR A 26 -3.88 2.72 -20.01
N LEU A 27 -3.92 3.05 -18.71
CA LEU A 27 -4.61 2.25 -17.70
C LEU A 27 -6.13 2.47 -17.66
N ALA A 28 -6.61 3.62 -18.15
CA ALA A 28 -8.02 3.91 -18.31
C ALA A 28 -8.62 3.35 -19.62
N SER A 29 -7.77 2.90 -20.55
CA SER A 29 -8.19 2.40 -21.86
C SER A 29 -8.98 1.09 -21.75
N PRO A 30 -10.03 0.87 -22.58
CA PRO A 30 -10.75 -0.39 -22.62
C PRO A 30 -9.83 -1.59 -22.87
N LEU A 31 -10.22 -2.77 -22.38
CA LEU A 31 -9.44 -4.00 -22.57
C LEU A 31 -9.38 -4.39 -24.06
N SER A 32 -8.18 -4.47 -24.59
CA SER A 32 -7.85 -4.89 -25.95
C SER A 32 -6.44 -5.47 -25.98
N VAL A 33 -6.09 -6.21 -27.03
CA VAL A 33 -4.71 -6.71 -27.22
C VAL A 33 -3.69 -5.56 -27.22
N ILE A 34 -4.06 -4.41 -27.77
CA ILE A 34 -3.21 -3.22 -27.86
C ILE A 34 -2.99 -2.61 -26.47
N SER A 35 -4.07 -2.38 -25.72
CA SER A 35 -3.98 -1.78 -24.37
C SER A 35 -3.32 -2.73 -23.37
N GLU A 36 -3.53 -4.03 -23.48
CA GLU A 36 -2.80 -5.03 -22.69
C GLU A 36 -1.30 -5.01 -22.97
N GLN A 37 -0.91 -4.96 -24.25
CA GLN A 37 0.51 -4.88 -24.63
C GLN A 37 1.15 -3.55 -24.21
N ALA A 38 0.39 -2.45 -24.25
CA ALA A 38 0.85 -1.16 -23.75
C ALA A 38 1.02 -1.16 -22.23
N ALA A 39 0.10 -1.80 -21.49
CA ALA A 39 0.16 -1.91 -20.03
C ALA A 39 1.38 -2.71 -19.53
N LYS A 40 1.95 -3.61 -20.34
CA LYS A 40 3.21 -4.31 -20.01
C LYS A 40 4.42 -3.38 -19.91
N LYS A 41 4.34 -2.16 -20.45
CA LYS A 41 5.39 -1.12 -20.32
C LYS A 41 5.27 -0.29 -19.05
N MET A 42 4.26 -0.56 -18.21
CA MET A 42 4.15 0.11 -16.92
C MET A 42 5.34 -0.27 -16.03
N PRO A 43 5.79 0.64 -15.15
CA PRO A 43 6.87 0.35 -14.23
C PRO A 43 6.52 -0.83 -13.33
N MET A 44 7.53 -1.58 -12.92
CA MET A 44 7.36 -2.61 -11.92
C MET A 44 7.10 -1.98 -10.55
N PHE A 45 6.52 -2.74 -9.63
CA PHE A 45 6.20 -2.27 -8.28
C PHE A 45 7.39 -1.59 -7.57
N SER A 46 8.59 -2.15 -7.69
CA SER A 46 9.81 -1.58 -7.10
C SER A 46 10.21 -0.23 -7.70
N GLU A 47 9.91 0.00 -8.98
CA GLU A 47 10.13 1.27 -9.67
C GLU A 47 9.06 2.30 -9.28
N MET A 48 7.79 1.88 -9.21
CA MET A 48 6.70 2.73 -8.71
C MET A 48 7.04 3.31 -7.33
N LEU A 49 7.55 2.50 -6.41
CA LEU A 49 7.98 2.98 -5.09
C LEU A 49 9.13 4.00 -5.15
N LYS A 50 10.09 3.83 -6.07
CA LYS A 50 11.17 4.81 -6.25
C LYS A 50 10.65 6.14 -6.80
N GLU A 51 9.65 6.08 -7.69
CA GLU A 51 9.03 7.28 -8.25
C GLU A 51 8.19 8.01 -7.21
N ILE A 52 7.36 7.29 -6.45
CA ILE A 52 6.66 7.82 -5.25
C ILE A 52 7.68 8.44 -4.28
N HIS A 53 8.82 7.76 -4.12
CA HIS A 53 10.07 8.23 -3.53
C HIS A 53 10.29 9.74 -3.63
N ARG A 54 10.28 10.13 -4.90
CA ARG A 54 10.76 11.39 -5.44
C ARG A 54 9.66 12.43 -5.59
N THR A 55 8.41 12.02 -5.78
CA THR A 55 7.34 12.94 -6.21
C THR A 55 6.17 13.06 -5.22
N ALA A 56 5.93 12.07 -4.37
CA ALA A 56 4.84 12.12 -3.40
C ALA A 56 5.24 12.93 -2.15
N PRO A 57 4.27 13.47 -1.39
CA PRO A 57 4.54 14.07 -0.08
C PRO A 57 5.30 13.12 0.85
N ALA A 58 6.10 13.69 1.76
CA ALA A 58 7.02 12.91 2.60
C ALA A 58 6.32 11.84 3.45
N ILE A 59 5.14 12.13 3.99
CA ILE A 59 4.39 11.23 4.87
C ILE A 59 3.95 9.94 4.16
N PRO A 60 3.16 9.97 3.05
CA PRO A 60 2.75 8.75 2.35
C PRO A 60 3.95 7.94 1.82
N SER A 61 5.00 8.63 1.38
CA SER A 61 6.27 8.01 0.97
C SER A 61 6.94 7.24 2.11
N LYS A 62 7.13 7.88 3.27
CA LYS A 62 7.68 7.25 4.49
C LYS A 62 6.83 6.06 4.95
N MET A 63 5.51 6.20 5.00
CA MET A 63 4.61 5.14 5.45
C MET A 63 4.66 3.88 4.57
N LEU A 64 4.66 4.05 3.23
CA LEU A 64 4.81 2.91 2.31
C LEU A 64 6.18 2.23 2.49
N GLN A 65 7.24 3.02 2.65
CA GLN A 65 8.59 2.51 2.84
C GLN A 65 8.72 1.73 4.17
N SER A 66 8.23 2.28 5.28
CA SER A 66 8.21 1.59 6.58
C SER A 66 7.40 0.29 6.51
N PHE A 67 6.26 0.29 5.82
CA PHE A 67 5.46 -0.93 5.63
C PHE A 67 6.27 -2.01 4.89
N LYS A 68 6.99 -1.63 3.83
CA LYS A 68 7.85 -2.54 3.08
C LYS A 68 8.96 -3.11 3.95
N ASP A 69 9.66 -2.26 4.68
CA ASP A 69 10.82 -2.68 5.48
C ASP A 69 10.46 -3.73 6.52
N VAL A 70 9.25 -3.65 7.08
CA VAL A 70 8.73 -4.64 8.04
C VAL A 70 8.20 -5.90 7.36
N ASN A 71 7.40 -5.76 6.29
CA ASN A 71 6.55 -6.87 5.81
C ASN A 71 7.05 -7.57 4.53
N TYR A 72 7.96 -6.95 3.76
CA TYR A 72 8.20 -7.37 2.37
C TYR A 72 8.75 -8.79 2.22
N GLN A 73 9.70 -9.19 3.07
CA GLN A 73 10.31 -10.52 3.00
C GLN A 73 9.28 -11.63 3.30
N ALA A 74 8.50 -11.47 4.37
CA ALA A 74 7.44 -12.41 4.71
C ALA A 74 6.40 -12.49 3.57
N MET A 75 5.95 -11.35 3.05
CA MET A 75 5.01 -11.30 1.94
C MET A 75 5.53 -12.03 0.69
N ASN A 76 6.80 -11.83 0.31
CA ASN A 76 7.41 -12.55 -0.81
C ASN A 76 7.38 -14.06 -0.59
N SER A 77 7.69 -14.51 0.64
CA SER A 77 7.65 -15.93 0.96
C SER A 77 6.26 -16.52 0.79
N TYR A 78 5.19 -15.82 1.19
CA TYR A 78 3.82 -16.30 0.96
C TYR A 78 3.42 -16.34 -0.51
N VAL A 79 3.79 -15.32 -1.30
CA VAL A 79 3.46 -15.24 -2.73
C VAL A 79 4.13 -16.37 -3.53
N HIS A 80 5.35 -16.74 -3.14
CA HIS A 80 6.15 -17.75 -3.85
C HIS A 80 6.13 -19.13 -3.17
N SER A 81 5.17 -19.40 -2.29
CA SER A 81 5.06 -20.69 -1.58
C SER A 81 6.35 -21.11 -0.86
N GLY A 82 7.07 -20.13 -0.29
CA GLY A 82 8.35 -20.31 0.38
C GLY A 82 8.24 -20.86 1.81
N ILE A 83 9.31 -20.69 2.59
CA ILE A 83 9.43 -21.30 3.92
C ILE A 83 8.33 -20.88 4.91
N HIS A 84 7.86 -19.63 4.87
CA HIS A 84 6.87 -19.15 5.82
C HIS A 84 5.54 -19.93 5.75
N PRO A 85 4.82 -19.98 4.60
CA PRO A 85 3.57 -20.75 4.52
C PRO A 85 3.76 -22.24 4.82
N LEU A 86 4.87 -22.85 4.39
CA LEU A 86 5.16 -24.27 4.65
C LEU A 86 5.32 -24.56 6.15
N ARG A 87 6.07 -23.71 6.88
CA ARG A 87 6.23 -23.86 8.34
C ARG A 87 4.94 -23.56 9.09
N ARG A 88 4.18 -22.55 8.68
CA ARG A 88 2.88 -22.23 9.31
C ARG A 88 1.84 -23.32 9.10
N HIS A 89 1.89 -24.06 7.99
CA HIS A 89 1.02 -25.22 7.79
C HIS A 89 1.30 -26.33 8.82
N SER A 90 2.57 -26.55 9.16
CA SER A 90 2.98 -27.58 10.13
C SER A 90 2.83 -27.13 11.60
N GLU A 91 3.16 -25.88 11.90
CA GLU A 91 3.30 -25.37 13.28
C GLU A 91 2.11 -24.50 13.73
N GLY A 92 1.17 -24.22 12.84
CA GLY A 92 0.13 -23.21 13.07
C GLY A 92 0.67 -21.78 13.06
N TYR A 93 -0.20 -20.82 13.38
CA TYR A 93 0.11 -19.39 13.36
C TYR A 93 0.21 -18.83 14.80
N PRO A 94 1.36 -18.26 15.20
CA PRO A 94 1.48 -17.58 16.48
C PRO A 94 0.51 -16.39 16.59
N GLU A 95 -0.08 -16.15 17.76
CA GLU A 95 -1.07 -15.07 17.95
C GLU A 95 -0.51 -13.70 17.55
N GLY A 96 0.71 -13.37 17.99
CA GLY A 96 1.36 -12.10 17.65
C GLY A 96 1.55 -11.90 16.14
N LEU A 97 1.76 -12.97 15.38
CA LEU A 97 1.84 -12.91 13.92
C LEU A 97 0.47 -12.58 13.31
N VAL A 98 -0.58 -13.28 13.75
CA VAL A 98 -1.95 -13.03 13.26
C VAL A 98 -2.36 -11.59 13.57
N ARG A 99 -2.13 -11.14 14.80
CA ARG A 99 -2.38 -9.77 15.24
C ARG A 99 -1.61 -8.77 14.38
N GLY A 100 -0.31 -8.96 14.20
CA GLY A 100 0.53 -8.09 13.39
C GLY A 100 0.07 -7.97 11.94
N VAL A 101 -0.37 -9.06 11.31
CA VAL A 101 -0.92 -9.04 9.94
C VAL A 101 -2.22 -8.25 9.87
N VAL A 102 -3.13 -8.42 10.83
CA VAL A 102 -4.39 -7.66 10.88
C VAL A 102 -4.11 -6.18 11.11
N THR A 103 -3.28 -5.84 12.09
CA THR A 103 -2.87 -4.46 12.37
C THR A 103 -2.21 -3.80 11.15
N SER A 104 -1.36 -4.54 10.43
CA SER A 104 -0.73 -4.08 9.18
C SER A 104 -1.75 -3.85 8.07
N SER A 105 -2.74 -4.74 7.93
CA SER A 105 -3.85 -4.57 6.99
C SER A 105 -4.67 -3.32 7.32
N ASN A 106 -4.97 -3.08 8.60
CA ASN A 106 -5.71 -1.89 9.02
C ASN A 106 -4.94 -0.60 8.70
N GLY A 107 -3.62 -0.59 8.90
CA GLY A 107 -2.75 0.51 8.50
C GLY A 107 -2.86 0.82 7.00
N LEU A 108 -2.82 -0.20 6.13
CA LEU A 108 -3.02 -0.01 4.69
C LEU A 108 -4.42 0.52 4.36
N SER A 109 -5.46 0.06 5.07
CA SER A 109 -6.83 0.55 4.90
C SER A 109 -6.97 2.03 5.26
N VAL A 110 -6.33 2.49 6.35
CA VAL A 110 -6.32 3.90 6.74
C VAL A 110 -5.57 4.75 5.69
N MET A 111 -4.46 4.25 5.14
CA MET A 111 -3.77 4.93 4.04
C MET A 111 -4.62 5.00 2.76
N ALA A 112 -5.39 3.95 2.45
CA ALA A 112 -6.32 3.94 1.33
C ALA A 112 -7.46 4.95 1.53
N LEU A 113 -7.99 5.06 2.76
CA LEU A 113 -8.95 6.11 3.14
C LEU A 113 -8.34 7.50 2.90
N GLN A 114 -7.13 7.76 3.40
CA GLN A 114 -6.42 9.02 3.20
C GLN A 114 -6.27 9.36 1.70
N LEU A 115 -5.88 8.39 0.87
CA LEU A 115 -5.81 8.57 -0.58
C LEU A 115 -7.18 8.94 -1.17
N GLY A 116 -8.23 8.22 -0.79
CA GLY A 116 -9.59 8.49 -1.23
C GLY A 116 -10.05 9.91 -0.88
N LEU A 117 -9.79 10.35 0.36
CA LEU A 117 -10.13 11.69 0.82
C LEU A 117 -9.38 12.77 0.04
N ILE A 118 -8.09 12.59 -0.24
CA ILE A 118 -7.31 13.50 -1.08
C ILE A 118 -7.94 13.63 -2.47
N LEU A 119 -8.37 12.51 -3.07
CA LEU A 119 -9.00 12.50 -4.39
C LEU A 119 -10.37 13.19 -4.42
N THR A 120 -11.08 13.29 -3.29
CA THR A 120 -12.34 14.06 -3.23
C THR A 120 -12.12 15.57 -3.31
N GLY A 121 -10.97 16.07 -2.84
CA GLY A 121 -10.72 17.50 -2.67
C GLY A 121 -11.61 18.19 -1.63
N ASP A 122 -12.39 17.45 -0.83
CA ASP A 122 -13.34 18.00 0.13
C ASP A 122 -12.67 18.31 1.48
N SER A 123 -12.43 19.59 1.75
CA SER A 123 -11.77 20.04 2.99
C SER A 123 -12.56 19.74 4.26
N ARG A 124 -13.87 19.49 4.17
CA ARG A 124 -14.71 19.13 5.33
C ARG A 124 -14.32 17.78 5.93
N LEU A 125 -13.65 16.92 5.15
CA LEU A 125 -13.24 15.59 5.57
C LEU A 125 -11.81 15.55 6.14
N GLY A 126 -11.13 16.70 6.25
CA GLY A 126 -9.71 16.77 6.61
C GLY A 126 -9.35 16.17 7.98
N GLY A 127 -10.29 16.11 8.93
CA GLY A 127 -10.07 15.53 10.26
C GLY A 127 -10.39 14.03 10.39
N LEU A 128 -11.05 13.44 9.39
CA LEU A 128 -11.60 12.08 9.52
C LEU A 128 -10.53 11.01 9.75
N VAL A 129 -9.37 11.13 9.08
CA VAL A 129 -8.29 10.15 9.26
C VAL A 129 -7.72 10.20 10.66
N GLN A 130 -7.58 11.40 11.23
CA GLN A 130 -7.08 11.57 12.60
C GLN A 130 -8.08 11.00 13.60
N GLU A 131 -9.38 11.23 13.42
CA GLU A 131 -10.45 10.67 14.24
C GLU A 131 -10.40 9.13 14.24
N ILE A 132 -10.35 8.51 13.05
CA ILE A 132 -10.22 7.05 12.92
C ILE A 132 -8.91 6.54 13.56
N GLN A 133 -7.80 7.26 13.42
CA GLN A 133 -6.54 6.87 14.05
C GLN A 133 -6.60 6.90 15.58
N MET A 134 -7.35 7.85 16.15
CA MET A 134 -7.54 7.95 17.60
C MET A 134 -8.49 6.87 18.11
N ASP A 135 -9.64 6.70 17.46
CA ASP A 135 -10.69 5.78 17.88
C ASP A 135 -10.27 4.30 17.82
N TYR A 136 -9.39 3.96 16.87
CA TYR A 136 -8.92 2.59 16.64
C TYR A 136 -7.41 2.43 16.88
N SER A 137 -6.83 3.27 17.76
CA SER A 137 -5.39 3.29 18.04
C SER A 137 -4.81 1.95 18.51
N ASP A 138 -5.61 1.11 19.16
CA ASP A 138 -5.26 -0.25 19.61
C ASP A 138 -5.26 -1.31 18.49
N LEU A 139 -5.89 -0.99 17.34
CA LEU A 139 -6.00 -1.87 16.17
C LEU A 139 -5.10 -1.43 15.00
N LEU A 140 -4.38 -0.32 15.16
CA LEU A 140 -3.55 0.30 14.13
C LEU A 140 -2.05 0.17 14.46
N PRO A 141 -1.16 0.25 13.44
CA PRO A 141 0.27 0.36 13.69
C PRO A 141 0.58 1.63 14.47
N GLU A 142 1.65 1.61 15.26
CA GLU A 142 2.13 2.83 15.94
C GLU A 142 2.33 3.96 14.93
N ILE A 143 1.80 5.14 15.27
CA ILE A 143 1.86 6.32 14.41
C ILE A 143 3.33 6.73 14.28
N ILE A 144 3.85 6.74 13.05
CA ILE A 144 5.17 7.30 12.76
C ILE A 144 5.09 8.80 13.00
N SER A 145 5.66 9.26 14.11
CA SER A 145 5.75 10.68 14.43
C SER A 145 6.54 11.41 13.32
N PRO A 146 6.04 12.54 12.78
CA PRO A 146 6.78 13.33 11.80
C PRO A 146 8.06 13.97 12.36
N LEU A 147 8.29 13.88 13.68
CA LEU A 147 9.47 14.43 14.37
C LEU A 147 10.69 13.49 14.36
N HIS A 148 10.61 12.33 13.70
CA HIS A 148 11.73 11.41 13.47
C HIS A 148 11.94 11.08 11.98
#